data_AF-A0A7W1FK52-F1
#
_entry.id   AF-A0A7W1FK52-F1
#
_cell.length_a   1.000
_cell.length_b   1.000
_cell.length_c   1.000
_cell.angle_alpha   90.00
_cell.angle_beta   90.00
_cell.angle_gamma   90.00
#
_symmetry.space_group_name_H-M   'P 1'
#
loop_
_entity.id
_entity.type
_entity.pdbx_description
1 polymer ?
#
loop_
_entity_poly.entity_id
_entity_poly.type
_entity_poly.pdbx_seq_one_letter_code
_entity_poly.pdbx_strand_id
1 'polypeptide(L)' 'MNGLGFVLMILAPPILGLVFGLIQLLVYVVLAKAGRITAEQIPFFPILWLRGMLVVVVLGVLLAVLQHLDTAGAV' A
#
# COMPACT_ATOMS: atom_id res chain seq x y z
N MET A 1 21.88 12.29 0.22
CA MET A 1 20.73 11.84 1.05
C MET A 1 21.09 12.03 2.50
N ASN A 2 20.34 12.83 3.25
CA ASN A 2 20.52 12.93 4.70
C ASN A 2 20.04 11.62 5.34
N GLY A 3 20.64 11.18 6.45
CA GLY A 3 20.27 9.91 7.11
C GLY A 3 18.76 9.78 7.40
N LEU A 4 18.10 10.91 7.67
CA LEU A 4 16.66 11.00 7.86
C LEU A 4 15.85 10.64 6.59
N GLY A 5 16.32 11.04 5.41
CA GLY A 5 15.68 10.69 4.13
C GLY A 5 15.76 9.20 3.81
N PHE A 6 16.88 8.56 4.16
CA PHE A 6 17.02 7.10 4.02
C PHE A 6 16.10 6.34 4.98
N VAL A 7 16.01 6.79 6.24
CA VAL A 7 15.09 6.22 7.23
C VAL A 7 13.63 6.35 6.78
N LEU A 8 13.23 7.52 6.29
CA LEU A 8 11.88 7.73 5.77
C LEU A 8 11.59 6.87 4.54
N MET A 9 12.57 6.65 3.65
CA MET A 9 12.41 5.80 2.48
C MET A 9 12.15 4.33 2.86
N ILE A 10 12.79 3.82 3.91
CA ILE A 10 12.58 2.45 4.41
C ILE A 10 11.27 2.33 5.20
N LEU A 11 10.92 3.36 5.98
CA LEU A 11 9.72 3.36 6.82
C LEU A 11 8.44 3.73 6.06
N ALA A 12 8.54 4.37 4.90
CA ALA A 12 7.38 4.75 4.11
C ALA A 12 6.51 3.55 3.70
N PRO A 13 7.04 2.44 3.15
CA PRO A 13 6.20 1.29 2.81
C PRO A 13 5.49 0.66 4.02
N PRO A 14 6.15 0.40 5.17
CA PRO A 14 5.46 -0.07 6.37
C PRO A 14 4.34 0.86 6.87
N ILE A 15 4.61 2.17 6.93
CA ILE A 15 3.67 3.17 7.45
C ILE A 15 2.48 3.33 6.50
N LEU A 16 2.72 3.50 5.21
CA LEU A 16 1.66 3.62 4.21
C LEU A 16 0.88 2.30 4.09
N GLY A 17 1.57 1.16 4.16
CA GLY A 17 0.94 -0.15 4.22
C GLY A 17 -0.04 -0.27 5.40
N LEU A 18 0.29 0.31 6.56
CA LEU A 18 -0.58 0.33 7.74
C LEU A 18 -1.87 1.11 7.45
N VAL A 19 -1.73 2.30 6.88
CA VAL A 19 -2.87 3.13 6.47
C VAL A 19 -3.76 2.38 5.47
N PHE A 20 -3.18 1.77 4.44
CA PHE A 20 -3.92 0.95 3.48
C PHE A 20 -4.59 -0.26 4.13
N GLY A 21 -3.91 -0.96 5.02
CA GLY A 21 -4.47 -2.10 5.74
C GLY A 21 -5.69 -1.72 6.59
N LEU A 22 -5.65 -0.57 7.26
CA LEU A 22 -6.78 -0.03 8.03
C LEU A 22 -7.94 0.38 7.13
N ILE A 23 -7.67 1.03 5.99
CA ILE A 23 -8.70 1.39 5.01
C ILE A 23 -9.35 0.13 4.44
N GLN A 24 -8.56 -0.89 4.08
CA GLN A 24 -9.08 -2.16 3.61
C GLN A 24 -9.96 -2.83 4.66
N LEU A 25 -9.51 -2.88 5.92
CA LEU A 25 -10.29 -3.44 7.01
C LEU A 25 -11.63 -2.70 7.16
N LEU A 26 -11.61 -1.37 7.12
CA LEU A 26 -12.83 -0.56 7.16
C LEU A 26 -13.77 -0.89 6.01
N VAL A 27 -13.25 -1.03 4.78
CA VAL A 27 -14.03 -1.44 3.61
C VAL A 27 -14.66 -2.82 3.83
N TYR A 28 -13.88 -3.81 4.28
CA TYR A 28 -14.42 -5.14 4.60
C TYR A 28 -15.51 -5.09 5.67
N VAL A 29 -15.33 -4.29 6.73
CA VAL A 29 -16.36 -4.10 7.78
C VAL A 29 -17.64 -3.49 7.20
N VAL A 30 -17.53 -2.49 6.35
CA VAL A 30 -18.68 -1.87 5.68
C VAL A 30 -19.39 -2.87 4.76
N LEU A 31 -18.64 -3.66 3.98
CA LEU A 31 -19.21 -4.69 3.11
C LEU A 31 -19.91 -5.79 3.92
N ALA A 32 -19.35 -6.20 5.06
CA ALA A 32 -19.95 -7.19 5.94
C ALA A 32 -21.25 -6.66 6.56
N LYS A 33 -21.25 -5.40 7.03
CA LYS A 33 -22.46 -4.73 7.53
C LYS A 33 -23.55 -4.57 6.46
N ALA A 34 -23.15 -4.38 5.20
CA ALA A 34 -24.08 -4.34 4.07
C ALA A 34 -24.59 -5.72 3.63
N GLY A 35 -24.19 -6.80 4.30
CA GLY A 35 -24.58 -8.18 3.96
C GLY A 35 -24.01 -8.66 2.63
N ARG A 36 -22.99 -7.99 2.09
CA ARG A 36 -22.34 -8.36 0.82
C ARG A 36 -21.32 -9.49 1.00
N ILE A 37 -20.76 -9.62 2.19
CA ILE A 37 -19.79 -10.65 2.58
C ILE A 37 -20.08 -11.13 4.00
N THR A 38 -19.56 -12.30 4.36
CA THR A 38 -19.62 -12.81 5.73
C THR A 38 -18.39 -12.40 6.54
N ALA A 39 -18.49 -12.40 7.87
CA ALA A 39 -17.37 -12.03 8.75
C ALA A 39 -16.16 -12.96 8.59
N GLU A 40 -16.39 -14.22 8.22
CA GLU A 40 -15.35 -15.22 7.94
C GLU A 40 -14.52 -14.90 6.69
N GLN A 41 -15.06 -14.08 5.79
CA GLN A 41 -14.38 -13.65 4.57
C GLN A 41 -13.48 -12.42 4.79
N ILE A 42 -13.50 -11.82 5.99
CA ILE A 42 -12.64 -10.67 6.32
C ILE A 42 -11.23 -11.20 6.56
N PRO A 43 -10.24 -10.82 5.72
CA PRO A 43 -8.87 -11.28 5.91
C PRO A 43 -8.30 -10.73 7.22
N PHE A 44 -7.42 -11.51 7.86
CA PHE A 44 -6.68 -11.06 9.02
C PHE A 44 -5.90 -9.77 8.73
N PHE A 45 -5.89 -8.84 9.70
CA PHE A 45 -5.26 -7.53 9.53
C PHE A 45 -3.80 -7.58 9.03
N PRO A 46 -2.91 -8.48 9.51
CA PRO A 46 -1.56 -8.60 8.97
C PRO A 46 -1.51 -8.88 7.46
N ILE A 47 -2.48 -9.63 6.92
CA ILE A 47 -2.58 -9.91 5.48
C ILE A 47 -3.00 -8.63 4.73
N LEU A 48 -3.96 -7.88 5.26
CA LEU A 48 -4.38 -6.60 4.68
C LEU A 48 -3.24 -5.59 4.69
N TRP A 49 -2.50 -5.52 5.80
CA TRP A 49 -1.31 -4.69 5.91
C TRP A 49 -0.26 -5.05 4.86
N LEU A 50 0.05 -6.34 4.70
CA LEU A 50 1.03 -6.81 3.73
C LEU A 50 0.58 -6.55 2.28
N ARG A 51 -0.72 -6.70 1.99
CA ARG A 51 -1.31 -6.28 0.70
C ARG A 51 -1.16 -4.78 0.48
N GLY A 52 -1.42 -3.95 1.50
CA GLY A 52 -1.19 -2.51 1.46
C GLY A 52 0.27 -2.16 1.16
N MET A 53 1.22 -2.82 1.83
CA MET A 53 2.64 -2.65 1.57
C MET A 53 3.02 -3.02 0.14
N LEU A 54 2.54 -4.15 -0.37
CA LEU A 54 2.80 -4.58 -1.76
C LEU A 54 2.29 -3.56 -2.77
N VAL A 55 1.09 -3.01 -2.56
CA VAL A 55 0.56 -1.94 -3.42
C VAL A 55 1.49 -0.72 -3.41
N VAL A 56 1.95 -0.28 -2.24
CA VAL A 56 2.87 0.86 -2.12
C VAL A 56 4.20 0.58 -2.82
N VAL A 57 4.78 -0.61 -2.66
CA VAL A 57 6.03 -0.98 -3.34
C VAL A 57 5.84 -1.03 -4.85
N VAL A 58 4.77 -1.65 -5.34
CA VAL A 58 4.49 -1.73 -6.78
C VAL A 58 4.28 -0.34 -7.38
N LEU A 59 3.51 0.53 -6.72
CA LEU A 59 3.32 1.91 -7.16
C LEU A 59 4.62 2.70 -7.13
N GLY A 60 5.44 2.53 -6.11
CA GLY A 60 6.75 3.16 -6.00
C GLY A 60 7.69 2.74 -7.13
N VAL A 61 7.73 1.43 -7.45
CA VAL A 61 8.52 0.89 -8.57
C VAL A 61 8.00 1.41 -9.90
N LEU A 62 6.67 1.39 -10.13
CA LEU A 62 6.07 1.92 -11.35
C LEU A 62 6.39 3.40 -11.56
N LEU A 63 6.26 4.23 -10.52
CA LEU A 63 6.59 5.65 -10.59
C LEU A 63 8.09 5.87 -10.86
N ALA A 64 8.97 5.10 -10.22
CA ALA A 64 10.41 5.19 -10.47
C ALA A 64 10.76 4.82 -11.92
N VAL A 65 10.12 3.77 -12.46
CA VAL A 65 10.28 3.38 -13.87
C VAL A 65 9.77 4.47 -14.80
N LEU A 66 8.58 5.03 -14.56
CA LEU A 66 8.03 6.12 -15.38
C LEU A 66 8.92 7.36 -15.37
N GLN A 67 9.43 7.75 -14.20
CA GLN A 67 10.38 8.86 -14.08
C GLN A 67 11.69 8.60 -14.82
N HIS A 68 12.18 7.36 -14.81
CA HIS A 68 13.37 6.99 -15.55
C HIS A 68 13.16 7.07 -17.07
N LEU A 69 11.98 6.69 -17.57
CA LEU A 69 11.63 6.80 -18.99
C LEU A 69 11.47 8.26 -19.45
N ASP A 70 10.84 9.09 -18.62
CA ASP A 70 10.67 10.53 -18.85
C ASP A 70 12.02 11.26 -18.90
N THR A 71 12.91 10.97 -17.94
CA THR A 71 14.27 11.54 -17.93
C THR A 71 15.19 11.00 -19.03
N ALA A 72 14.90 9.82 -19.58
CA ALA A 72 15.63 9.25 -20.72
C ALA A 72 15.20 9.82 -22.08
N GLY A 73 14.21 10.72 -22.12
CA GLY A 73 13.69 11.32 -23.36
C GLY A 73 12.94 10.32 -24.25
N ALA A 74 12.38 9.25 -23.65
CA ALA A 74 11.63 8.23 -24.36
C ALA A 74 10.15 8.61 -24.58
N VAL A 75 9.72 9.79 -24.09
CA VAL A 75 8.43 10.46 -24.34
C VAL A 75 8.68 11.95 -24.47
#